data_AF-D3PCZ5-F1
#
_entry.id   AF-D3PCZ5-F1
#
_cell.length_a   1.000
_cell.length_b   1.000
_cell.length_c   1.000
_cell.angle_alpha   90.00
_cell.angle_beta   90.00
_cell.angle_gamma   90.00
#
_symmetry.space_group_name_H-M   'P 1'
#
loop_
_entity.id
_entity.type
_entity.pdbx_description
1 polymer ?
#
loop_
_entity_poly.entity_id
_entity_poly.type
_entity_poly.pdbx_seq_one_letter_code
_entity_poly.pdbx_strand_id
1 'polypeptide(L)'
;MWFFSFIIKAYIVLLILRGVMTRQELYFNPLGKLVASFTEPIFATIFSKYPHEKSKKFIPLVIIIFTILLGLVYWAFNGVSFLYSLIGAVDEMLRFLMVFYIIALILGSLLNTSYQASIYTTFFHRIGLPVVKVTRSIINVPGNTVVVISVIFIFLIYVFLDSGLQILFNSLVGRGVDVVSVVLLTTKYGLFTLIGLLKILTWLVIIRALISWVSPDPYNPIVQLIVALTEPVMGPFRRLIPPIGMIDISPIVLIFVIEFLRVFLIRLLEIIF
;
A
#
# COMPACT_ATOMS: atom_id res chain seq x y z
N MET A 1 -21.90 -6.00 -1.30
CA MET A 1 -20.71 -6.46 -0.56
C MET A 1 -19.41 -5.77 -1.00
N TRP A 2 -18.91 -6.02 -2.21
CA TRP A 2 -17.60 -5.51 -2.66
C TRP A 2 -17.48 -3.98 -2.55
N PHE A 3 -18.52 -3.24 -2.96
CA PHE A 3 -18.59 -1.79 -2.84
C PHE A 3 -18.45 -1.27 -1.40
N PHE A 4 -19.21 -1.80 -0.44
CA PHE A 4 -19.12 -1.39 0.96
C PHE A 4 -17.75 -1.70 1.56
N SER A 5 -17.23 -2.90 1.30
CA SER A 5 -15.89 -3.27 1.74
C SER A 5 -14.81 -2.36 1.15
N PHE A 6 -14.97 -1.95 -0.12
CA PHE A 6 -14.07 -1.02 -0.79
C PHE A 6 -14.10 0.37 -0.14
N ILE A 7 -15.29 0.91 0.16
CA ILE A 7 -15.42 2.21 0.84
C ILE A 7 -14.75 2.18 2.21
N ILE A 8 -15.02 1.16 3.02
CA ILE A 8 -14.45 1.04 4.36
C ILE A 8 -12.93 0.94 4.26
N LYS A 9 -12.40 0.11 3.36
CA LYS A 9 -10.95 -0.02 3.12
C LYS A 9 -10.34 1.31 2.66
N ALA A 10 -10.95 1.98 1.69
CA ALA A 10 -10.49 3.28 1.21
C ALA A 10 -10.44 4.30 2.36
N TYR A 11 -11.45 4.30 3.24
CA TYR A 11 -11.45 5.16 4.41
C TYR A 11 -10.37 4.79 5.43
N ILE A 12 -10.15 3.50 5.70
CA ILE A 12 -9.04 3.02 6.54
C ILE A 12 -7.69 3.50 5.98
N VAL A 13 -7.49 3.44 4.65
CA VAL A 13 -6.28 3.97 4.00
C VAL A 13 -6.11 5.46 4.30
N LEU A 14 -7.17 6.24 4.14
CA LEU A 14 -7.14 7.68 4.40
C LEU A 14 -6.84 7.99 5.88
N LEU A 15 -7.37 7.20 6.81
CA LEU A 15 -7.07 7.32 8.24
C LEU A 15 -5.61 7.00 8.56
N ILE A 16 -5.06 5.93 7.96
CA ILE A 16 -3.65 5.56 8.11
C ILE A 16 -2.77 6.69 7.56
N LEU A 17 -3.06 7.18 6.35
CA LEU A 17 -2.35 8.31 5.75
C LEU A 17 -2.40 9.55 6.66
N ARG A 18 -3.59 9.91 7.16
CA ARG A 18 -3.77 11.04 8.09
C ARG A 18 -2.93 10.86 9.36
N GLY A 19 -2.89 9.64 9.90
CA GLY A 19 -2.13 9.32 11.10
C GLY A 19 -0.63 9.52 10.94
N VAL A 20 -0.10 9.26 9.74
CA VAL A 20 1.33 9.36 9.46
C VAL A 20 1.75 10.72 8.90
N MET A 21 0.80 11.52 8.38
CA MET A 21 1.05 12.87 7.85
C MET A 21 1.32 13.89 8.97
N THR A 22 2.31 14.73 8.75
CA THR A 22 2.53 15.94 9.57
C THR A 22 1.42 16.95 9.30
N ARG A 23 1.25 17.94 10.18
CA ARG A 23 0.27 19.01 9.97
C ARG A 23 0.57 19.78 8.68
N GLN A 24 1.85 20.01 8.38
CA GLN A 24 2.26 20.69 7.15
C GLN A 24 1.89 19.86 5.91
N GLU A 25 2.17 18.56 5.90
CA GLU A 25 1.77 17.74 4.75
C GLU A 25 0.27 17.66 4.60
N LEU A 26 -0.47 17.46 5.70
CA LEU A 26 -1.92 17.25 5.64
C LEU A 26 -2.65 18.44 5.00
N TYR A 27 -2.20 19.68 5.22
CA TYR A 27 -2.91 20.86 4.73
C TYR A 27 -2.25 21.53 3.51
N PHE A 28 -0.95 21.28 3.26
CA PHE A 28 -0.21 21.94 2.18
C PHE A 28 0.23 20.98 1.06
N ASN A 29 0.35 19.67 1.30
CA ASN A 29 0.60 18.68 0.25
C ASN A 29 -0.69 18.42 -0.54
N PRO A 30 -0.66 18.34 -1.88
CA PRO A 30 -1.81 17.94 -2.67
C PRO A 30 -2.48 16.60 -2.24
N LEU A 31 -1.70 15.55 -1.92
CA LEU A 31 -2.23 14.29 -1.36
C LEU A 31 -2.78 14.50 0.05
N GLY A 32 -2.13 15.35 0.85
CA GLY A 32 -2.60 15.71 2.18
C GLY A 32 -3.97 16.39 2.14
N LYS A 33 -4.16 17.35 1.23
CA LYS A 33 -5.46 18.03 1.04
C LYS A 33 -6.56 17.05 0.67
N LEU A 34 -6.26 16.05 -0.16
CA LEU A 34 -7.19 14.97 -0.48
C LEU A 34 -7.53 14.19 0.81
N VAL A 35 -6.53 13.72 1.55
CA VAL A 35 -6.73 13.00 2.82
C VAL A 35 -7.57 13.83 3.80
N ALA A 36 -7.23 15.11 3.98
CA ALA A 36 -7.95 16.04 4.84
C ALA A 36 -9.40 16.20 4.38
N SER A 37 -9.65 16.40 3.08
CA SER A 37 -11.01 16.61 2.56
C SER A 37 -11.98 15.47 2.89
N PHE A 38 -11.51 14.22 2.86
CA PHE A 38 -12.33 13.06 3.19
C PHE A 38 -12.42 12.77 4.69
N THR A 39 -11.38 13.08 5.46
CA THR A 39 -11.31 12.71 6.88
C THR A 39 -11.81 13.82 7.81
N GLU A 40 -11.65 15.10 7.43
CA GLU A 40 -12.01 16.24 8.28
C GLU A 40 -13.50 16.31 8.64
N PRO A 41 -14.47 16.02 7.75
CA PRO A 41 -15.88 16.05 8.13
C PRO A 41 -16.19 15.17 9.34
N ILE A 42 -15.60 13.98 9.41
CA ILE A 42 -15.79 13.04 10.51
C ILE A 42 -14.96 13.47 11.73
N PHE A 43 -13.71 13.88 11.54
CA PHE A 43 -12.84 14.30 12.64
C PHE A 43 -13.32 15.58 13.32
N ALA A 44 -13.82 16.54 12.56
CA ALA A 44 -14.38 17.78 13.08
C ALA A 44 -15.63 17.51 13.92
N THR A 45 -16.50 16.59 13.49
CA THR A 45 -17.68 16.20 14.29
C THR A 45 -17.29 15.50 15.59
N ILE A 46 -16.44 14.47 15.50
CA ILE A 46 -16.11 13.60 16.64
C ILE A 46 -15.15 14.29 17.62
N PHE A 47 -14.17 15.04 17.11
CA PHE A 47 -13.07 15.62 17.88
C PHE A 47 -13.08 17.16 17.90
N SER A 48 -14.23 17.80 17.65
CA SER A 48 -14.41 19.27 17.70
C SER A 48 -13.80 19.92 18.96
N LYS A 49 -13.84 19.21 20.09
CA LYS A 49 -13.35 19.69 21.39
C LYS A 49 -11.83 19.55 21.59
N TYR A 50 -11.12 18.89 20.69
CA TYR A 50 -9.70 18.57 20.84
C TYR A 50 -8.83 19.30 19.81
N PRO A 51 -7.68 19.86 20.25
CA PRO A 51 -6.66 20.33 19.32
C PRO A 51 -6.19 19.21 18.38
N HIS A 52 -5.78 19.56 17.16
CA HIS A 52 -5.36 18.61 16.12
C HIS A 52 -4.29 17.60 16.59
N GLU A 53 -3.31 18.04 17.40
CA GLU A 53 -2.28 17.13 17.93
C GLU A 53 -2.84 16.11 18.93
N LYS A 54 -3.90 16.46 19.66
CA LYS A 54 -4.58 15.50 20.57
C LYS A 54 -5.51 14.57 19.77
N SER A 55 -6.18 15.07 18.72
CA SER A 55 -7.07 14.24 17.89
C SER A 55 -6.31 13.13 17.15
N LYS A 56 -5.05 13.37 16.76
CA LYS A 56 -4.17 12.34 16.17
C LYS A 56 -4.02 11.08 17.03
N LYS A 57 -3.99 11.22 18.35
CA LYS A 57 -3.84 10.09 19.29
C LYS A 57 -5.01 9.11 19.22
N PHE A 58 -6.17 9.55 18.72
CA PHE A 58 -7.35 8.70 18.55
C PHE A 58 -7.39 7.98 17.20
N ILE A 59 -6.53 8.32 16.23
CA ILE A 59 -6.53 7.68 14.90
C ILE A 59 -6.42 6.15 14.98
N PRO A 60 -5.53 5.55 15.81
CA PRO A 60 -5.48 4.09 15.94
C PRO A 60 -6.81 3.48 16.39
N LEU A 61 -7.51 4.14 17.32
CA LEU A 61 -8.82 3.70 17.79
C LEU A 61 -9.87 3.77 16.68
N VAL A 62 -9.89 4.86 15.91
CA VAL A 62 -10.81 5.01 14.76
C VAL A 62 -10.53 3.93 13.72
N ILE A 63 -9.26 3.64 13.43
CA ILE A 63 -8.88 2.55 12.53
C ILE A 63 -9.46 1.23 13.01
N ILE A 64 -9.27 0.87 14.29
CA ILE A 64 -9.82 -0.37 14.89
C ILE A 64 -11.34 -0.43 14.74
N ILE A 65 -12.05 0.67 14.98
CA ILE A 65 -13.51 0.74 14.79
C ILE A 65 -13.88 0.44 13.34
N PHE A 66 -13.19 1.05 12.37
CA PHE A 66 -13.43 0.78 10.95
C PHE A 66 -13.05 -0.65 10.54
N THR A 67 -12.06 -1.28 11.17
CA THR A 67 -11.75 -2.71 11.00
C THR A 67 -12.90 -3.59 11.48
N ILE A 68 -13.47 -3.27 12.64
CA ILE A 68 -14.61 -4.01 13.18
C ILE A 68 -15.83 -3.84 12.26
N LEU A 69 -16.06 -2.62 11.75
CA LEU A 69 -17.10 -2.36 10.74
C LEU A 69 -16.86 -3.18 9.46
N LEU A 70 -15.61 -3.33 9.02
CA LEU A 70 -15.28 -4.20 7.88
C LEU A 70 -15.64 -5.66 8.17
N GLY A 71 -15.32 -6.16 9.36
CA GLY A 71 -15.68 -7.51 9.78
C GLY A 71 -17.19 -7.71 9.89
N LEU A 72 -17.94 -6.69 10.34
CA LEU A 72 -19.41 -6.71 10.33
C LEU A 72 -19.98 -6.80 8.92
N VAL A 73 -19.39 -6.10 7.95
CA VAL A 73 -19.78 -6.24 6.53
C VAL A 73 -19.49 -7.65 6.03
N TYR A 74 -18.35 -8.24 6.39
CA TYR A 74 -18.06 -9.62 6.00
C TYR A 74 -19.02 -10.64 6.59
N TRP A 75 -19.36 -10.47 7.86
CA TRP A 75 -20.35 -11.29 8.52
C TRP A 75 -21.72 -11.18 7.85
N ALA A 76 -22.19 -9.95 7.61
CA ALA A 76 -23.52 -9.69 7.07
C ALA A 76 -23.74 -10.23 5.65
N PHE A 77 -22.69 -10.30 4.82
CA PHE A 77 -22.83 -10.64 3.40
C PHE A 77 -22.27 -12.02 3.01
N ASN A 78 -21.37 -12.63 3.80
CA ASN A 78 -20.75 -13.91 3.43
C ASN A 78 -21.34 -15.13 4.17
N GLY A 79 -22.21 -14.93 5.16
CA GLY A 79 -22.76 -16.03 5.97
C GLY A 79 -21.73 -16.77 6.82
N VAL A 80 -20.50 -16.25 6.90
CA VAL A 80 -19.43 -16.73 7.78
C VAL A 80 -19.72 -16.25 9.19
N SER A 81 -19.31 -16.99 10.22
CA SER A 81 -19.54 -16.56 11.61
C SER A 81 -18.83 -15.23 11.94
N PHE A 82 -19.37 -14.53 12.92
CA PHE A 82 -18.93 -13.18 13.27
C PHE A 82 -17.44 -13.12 13.62
N LEU A 83 -16.96 -14.06 14.44
CA LEU A 83 -15.55 -14.10 14.86
C LEU A 83 -14.59 -14.31 13.68
N TYR A 84 -14.92 -15.20 12.75
CA TYR A 84 -14.10 -15.43 11.55
C TYR A 84 -14.09 -14.21 10.63
N SER A 85 -15.20 -13.48 10.59
CA SER A 85 -15.31 -12.24 9.81
C SER A 85 -14.48 -11.11 10.40
N LEU A 86 -14.41 -11.00 11.73
CA LEU A 86 -13.50 -10.07 12.42
C LEU A 86 -12.04 -10.40 12.16
N ILE A 87 -11.65 -11.69 12.29
CA ILE A 87 -10.27 -12.12 12.01
C ILE A 87 -9.90 -11.85 10.54
N GLY A 88 -10.80 -12.15 9.60
CA GLY A 88 -10.58 -11.84 8.19
C GLY A 88 -10.38 -10.34 7.92
N ALA A 89 -11.07 -9.46 8.65
CA ALA A 89 -10.86 -8.02 8.55
C ALA A 89 -9.48 -7.58 9.09
N VAL A 90 -8.99 -8.22 10.16
CA VAL A 90 -7.66 -7.96 10.71
C VAL A 90 -6.56 -8.48 9.77
N ASP A 91 -6.69 -9.71 9.26
CA ASP A 91 -5.77 -10.28 8.26
C ASP A 91 -5.64 -9.36 7.03
N GLU A 92 -6.76 -8.87 6.52
CA GLU A 92 -6.74 -7.92 5.40
C GLU A 92 -6.06 -6.59 5.75
N MET A 93 -6.26 -6.09 6.96
CA MET A 93 -5.53 -4.92 7.43
C MET A 93 -4.02 -5.15 7.52
N LEU A 94 -3.58 -6.32 7.99
CA LEU A 94 -2.16 -6.67 8.04
C LEU A 94 -1.57 -6.74 6.63
N ARG A 95 -2.27 -7.38 5.67
CA ARG A 95 -1.86 -7.38 4.25
C ARG A 95 -1.79 -5.97 3.67
N PHE A 96 -2.78 -5.14 3.98
CA PHE A 96 -2.80 -3.76 3.49
C PHE A 96 -1.61 -2.96 4.04
N LEU A 97 -1.34 -3.06 5.34
CA LEU A 97 -0.20 -2.38 5.97
C LEU A 97 1.12 -2.86 5.36
N MET A 98 1.30 -4.16 5.16
CA MET A 98 2.48 -4.73 4.49
C MET A 98 2.71 -4.05 3.14
N VAL A 99 1.69 -4.05 2.28
CA VAL A 99 1.75 -3.40 0.95
C VAL A 99 2.06 -1.91 1.07
N PHE A 100 1.36 -1.20 1.95
CA PHE A 100 1.53 0.22 2.14
C PHE A 100 2.97 0.59 2.52
N TYR A 101 3.55 -0.12 3.49
CA TYR A 101 4.94 0.12 3.91
C TYR A 101 5.95 -0.26 2.83
N ILE A 102 5.72 -1.34 2.08
CA ILE A 102 6.57 -1.73 0.95
C ILE A 102 6.54 -0.67 -0.16
N ILE A 103 5.35 -0.19 -0.54
CA ILE A 103 5.20 0.90 -1.51
C ILE A 103 5.92 2.16 -1.01
N ALA A 104 5.71 2.54 0.26
CA ALA A 104 6.34 3.72 0.83
C ALA A 104 7.87 3.62 0.82
N LEU A 105 8.44 2.46 1.13
CA LEU A 105 9.88 2.22 1.02
C LEU A 105 10.39 2.35 -0.40
N ILE A 106 9.74 1.68 -1.36
CA ILE A 106 10.14 1.67 -2.76
C ILE A 106 10.08 3.10 -3.32
N LEU A 107 8.98 3.83 -3.08
CA LEU A 107 8.84 5.21 -3.52
C LEU A 107 9.84 6.14 -2.83
N GLY A 108 10.02 5.98 -1.51
CA GLY A 108 10.99 6.76 -0.74
C GLY A 108 12.43 6.57 -1.21
N SER A 109 12.80 5.36 -1.67
CA SER A 109 14.14 5.07 -2.17
C SER A 109 14.36 5.48 -3.63
N LEU A 110 13.40 5.19 -4.50
CA LEU A 110 13.54 5.41 -5.94
C LEU A 110 13.54 6.89 -6.30
N LEU A 111 12.90 7.72 -5.47
CA LEU A 111 12.73 9.13 -5.74
C LEU A 111 13.82 10.02 -5.12
N ASN A 112 14.76 9.44 -4.36
CA ASN A 112 15.87 10.17 -3.73
C ASN A 112 17.06 10.44 -4.69
N THR A 113 17.05 9.86 -5.89
CA THR A 113 18.13 10.01 -6.89
C THR A 113 17.93 11.18 -7.85
N SER A 114 16.78 11.85 -7.81
CA SER A 114 16.43 12.94 -8.72
C SER A 114 16.47 14.28 -7.98
N TYR A 115 17.20 15.26 -8.52
CA TYR A 115 17.47 16.59 -7.95
C TYR A 115 16.21 17.42 -7.58
N GLN A 116 15.01 16.94 -7.93
CA GLN A 116 13.73 17.50 -7.52
C GLN A 116 13.03 16.51 -6.56
N ALA A 117 13.32 16.64 -5.27
CA ALA A 117 12.55 15.95 -4.22
C ALA A 117 11.12 16.51 -4.23
N SER A 118 10.21 15.87 -4.96
CA SER A 118 8.78 16.21 -4.88
C SER A 118 8.30 16.03 -3.45
N ILE A 119 7.27 16.78 -3.04
CA ILE A 119 6.71 16.71 -1.68
C ILE A 119 6.32 15.24 -1.30
N TYR A 120 5.98 14.42 -2.30
CA TYR A 120 5.70 12.99 -2.13
C TYR A 120 6.93 12.16 -1.73
N THR A 121 8.13 12.48 -2.24
CA THR A 121 9.35 11.71 -1.97
C THR A 121 9.72 11.79 -0.50
N THR A 122 9.72 13.01 0.06
CA THR A 122 10.02 13.27 1.47
C THR A 122 9.01 12.58 2.37
N PHE A 123 7.73 12.60 1.99
CA PHE A 123 6.67 11.92 2.73
C PHE A 123 6.89 10.40 2.80
N PHE A 124 7.02 9.73 1.65
CA PHE A 124 7.20 8.28 1.59
C PHE A 124 8.54 7.82 2.19
N HIS A 125 9.60 8.59 1.99
CA HIS A 125 10.89 8.37 2.64
C HIS A 125 10.72 8.38 4.17
N ARG A 126 10.04 9.38 4.74
CA ARG A 126 9.80 9.43 6.20
C ARG A 126 9.04 8.21 6.71
N ILE A 127 8.04 7.72 5.96
CA ILE A 127 7.28 6.53 6.34
C ILE A 127 8.17 5.29 6.40
N GLY A 128 9.06 5.13 5.42
CA GLY A 128 9.98 3.99 5.34
C GLY A 128 11.16 4.05 6.32
N LEU A 129 11.57 5.26 6.72
CA LEU A 129 12.76 5.49 7.55
C LEU A 129 12.85 4.63 8.82
N PRO A 130 11.79 4.47 9.64
CA PRO A 130 11.85 3.62 10.83
C PRO A 130 12.25 2.18 10.50
N VAL A 131 11.68 1.60 9.44
CA VAL A 131 12.00 0.24 9.00
C VAL A 131 13.45 0.16 8.54
N VAL A 132 13.90 1.12 7.71
CA VAL A 132 15.30 1.18 7.25
C VAL A 132 16.28 1.28 8.42
N LYS A 133 15.97 2.09 9.44
CA LYS A 133 16.80 2.20 10.65
C LYS A 133 16.91 0.88 11.40
N VAL A 134 15.78 0.19 11.58
CA VAL A 134 15.75 -1.15 12.21
C VAL A 134 16.55 -2.15 11.37
N THR A 135 16.36 -2.16 10.06
CA THR A 135 17.13 -3.02 9.15
C THR A 135 18.63 -2.77 9.27
N ARG A 136 19.07 -1.50 9.31
CA ARG A 136 20.50 -1.15 9.48
C ARG A 136 21.06 -1.50 10.85
N SER A 137 20.23 -1.47 11.90
CA SER A 137 20.68 -1.89 13.24
C SER A 137 20.87 -3.40 13.34
N ILE A 138 20.17 -4.19 12.52
CA ILE A 138 20.26 -5.65 12.51
C ILE A 138 21.33 -6.12 11.51
N ILE A 139 21.36 -5.53 10.32
CA ILE A 139 22.24 -5.93 9.21
C ILE A 139 22.98 -4.70 8.68
N ASN A 140 24.31 -4.71 8.78
CA ASN A 140 25.14 -3.63 8.29
C ASN A 140 25.25 -3.70 6.75
N VAL A 141 24.35 -3.00 6.05
CA VAL A 141 24.29 -3.01 4.57
C VAL A 141 24.42 -1.59 4.01
N PRO A 142 25.35 -1.35 3.07
CA PRO A 142 25.53 -0.04 2.46
C PRO A 142 24.45 0.29 1.42
N GLY A 143 24.27 1.59 1.18
CA GLY A 143 23.54 2.10 0.02
C GLY A 143 22.05 1.71 -0.05
N ASN A 144 21.59 1.44 -1.27
CA ASN A 144 20.18 1.19 -1.60
C ASN A 144 19.76 -0.28 -1.37
N THR A 145 20.70 -1.20 -1.21
CA THR A 145 20.42 -2.63 -0.94
C THR A 145 19.63 -2.83 0.34
N VAL A 146 19.75 -1.90 1.30
CA VAL A 146 18.96 -1.87 2.53
C VAL A 146 17.45 -1.92 2.25
N VAL A 147 16.99 -1.33 1.14
CA VAL A 147 15.56 -1.27 0.80
C VAL A 147 15.01 -2.66 0.51
N VAL A 148 15.76 -3.47 -0.26
CA VAL A 148 15.37 -4.85 -0.57
C VAL A 148 15.25 -5.67 0.70
N ILE A 149 16.21 -5.51 1.62
CA ILE A 149 16.20 -6.19 2.91
C ILE A 149 15.05 -5.70 3.78
N SER A 150 14.75 -4.40 3.79
CA SER A 150 13.60 -3.84 4.51
C SER A 150 12.27 -4.36 3.96
N VAL A 151 12.15 -4.56 2.64
CA VAL A 151 10.95 -5.17 2.02
C VAL A 151 10.79 -6.62 2.48
N ILE A 152 11.86 -7.41 2.46
CA ILE A 152 11.85 -8.79 2.98
C ILE A 152 11.48 -8.78 4.47
N PHE A 153 12.04 -7.87 5.26
CA PHE A 153 11.76 -7.76 6.68
C PHE A 153 10.28 -7.44 6.97
N ILE A 154 9.68 -6.49 6.24
CA ILE A 154 8.24 -6.20 6.36
C ILE A 154 7.40 -7.41 5.99
N PHE A 155 7.77 -8.11 4.90
CA PHE A 155 7.07 -9.31 4.48
C PHE A 155 7.11 -10.41 5.56
N LEU A 156 8.29 -10.64 6.16
CA LEU A 156 8.44 -11.61 7.24
C LEU A 156 7.64 -11.21 8.50
N ILE A 157 7.61 -9.93 8.85
CA ILE A 157 6.76 -9.43 9.94
C ILE A 157 5.28 -9.70 9.65
N TYR A 158 4.83 -9.43 8.42
CA TYR A 158 3.46 -9.73 8.01
C TYR A 158 3.14 -11.21 8.17
N VAL A 159 3.99 -12.10 7.62
CA VAL A 159 3.79 -13.54 7.71
C VAL A 159 3.73 -13.99 9.16
N PHE A 160 4.65 -13.52 10.01
CA PHE A 160 4.68 -13.85 11.43
C PHE A 160 3.40 -13.41 12.16
N LEU A 161 2.99 -12.15 11.99
CA LEU A 161 1.83 -11.59 12.68
C LEU A 161 0.53 -12.25 12.22
N ASP A 162 0.34 -12.42 10.91
CA ASP A 162 -0.90 -12.99 10.38
C ASP A 162 -1.01 -14.50 10.67
N SER A 163 0.07 -15.25 10.46
CA SER A 163 0.09 -16.68 10.81
C SER A 163 -0.13 -16.90 12.31
N GLY A 164 0.51 -16.09 13.17
CA GLY A 164 0.30 -16.13 14.62
C GLY A 164 -1.15 -15.82 15.01
N LEU A 165 -1.76 -14.80 14.41
CA LEU A 165 -3.18 -14.47 14.61
C LEU A 165 -4.08 -15.67 14.26
N GLN A 166 -3.84 -16.29 13.11
CA GLN A 166 -4.64 -17.44 12.66
C GLN A 166 -4.46 -18.66 13.56
N ILE A 167 -3.23 -18.98 13.97
CA ILE A 167 -2.94 -20.11 14.87
C ILE A 167 -3.62 -19.90 16.22
N LEU A 168 -3.46 -18.71 16.81
CA LEU A 168 -4.09 -18.36 18.09
C LEU A 168 -5.61 -18.46 17.99
N PHE A 169 -6.19 -17.88 16.94
CA PHE A 169 -7.64 -17.90 16.75
C PHE A 169 -8.21 -19.31 16.61
N ASN A 170 -7.61 -20.15 15.75
CA ASN A 170 -8.09 -21.51 15.57
C ASN A 170 -7.92 -22.36 16.85
N SER A 171 -6.83 -22.14 17.60
CA SER A 171 -6.63 -22.78 18.91
C SER A 171 -7.71 -22.38 19.91
N LEU A 172 -8.09 -21.09 19.97
CA LEU A 172 -9.16 -20.59 20.84
C LEU A 172 -10.55 -21.15 20.48
N VAL A 173 -10.80 -21.41 19.21
CA VAL A 173 -12.06 -22.00 18.72
C VAL A 173 -12.04 -23.53 18.82
N GLY A 174 -10.96 -24.13 19.36
CA GLY A 174 -10.83 -25.57 19.55
C GLY A 174 -10.66 -26.36 18.25
N ARG A 175 -10.20 -25.72 17.17
CA ARG A 175 -9.86 -26.38 15.90
C ARG A 175 -8.39 -26.74 15.88
N GLY A 176 -8.08 -27.97 15.46
CA GLY A 176 -6.70 -28.38 15.18
C GLY A 176 -6.09 -27.50 14.08
N VAL A 177 -4.84 -27.11 14.27
CA VAL A 177 -4.11 -26.25 13.34
C VAL A 177 -2.83 -26.93 12.92
N ASP A 178 -2.67 -27.14 11.62
CA ASP A 178 -1.35 -27.39 11.07
C ASP A 178 -0.62 -26.06 10.88
N VAL A 179 0.36 -25.80 11.74
CA VAL A 179 1.16 -24.57 11.74
C VAL A 179 1.86 -24.37 10.40
N VAL A 180 2.33 -25.46 9.77
CA VAL A 180 3.05 -25.39 8.50
C VAL A 180 2.10 -24.92 7.40
N SER A 181 0.91 -25.52 7.30
CA SER A 181 -0.12 -25.10 6.34
C SER A 181 -0.53 -23.64 6.52
N VAL A 182 -0.70 -23.15 7.76
CA VAL A 182 -1.06 -21.74 8.00
C VAL A 182 0.04 -20.81 7.52
N VAL A 183 1.30 -21.08 7.87
CA VAL A 183 2.43 -20.25 7.45
C VAL A 183 2.58 -20.25 5.92
N LEU A 184 2.44 -21.41 5.28
CA LEU A 184 2.49 -21.52 3.82
C LEU A 184 1.34 -20.75 3.16
N LEU A 185 0.12 -20.87 3.66
CA LEU A 185 -1.05 -20.18 3.16
C LEU A 185 -0.91 -18.64 3.28
N THR A 186 -0.51 -18.14 4.45
CA THR A 186 -0.25 -16.71 4.67
C THR A 186 0.87 -16.21 3.75
N THR A 187 1.94 -16.98 3.60
CA THR A 187 3.04 -16.65 2.67
C THR A 187 2.53 -16.56 1.23
N LYS A 188 1.75 -17.55 0.79
CA LYS A 188 1.12 -17.58 -0.54
C LYS A 188 0.28 -16.33 -0.78
N TYR A 189 -0.64 -15.99 0.14
CA TYR A 189 -1.48 -14.80 0.01
C TYR A 189 -0.69 -13.49 0.01
N GLY A 190 0.35 -13.38 0.85
CA GLY A 190 1.25 -12.24 0.86
C GLY A 190 1.93 -12.04 -0.50
N LEU A 191 2.51 -13.10 -1.08
CA LEU A 191 3.19 -13.05 -2.37
C LEU A 191 2.23 -12.71 -3.52
N PHE A 192 1.03 -13.31 -3.55
CA PHE A 192 -0.01 -12.94 -4.53
C PHE A 192 -0.40 -11.47 -4.41
N THR A 193 -0.48 -10.94 -3.19
CA THR A 193 -0.80 -9.53 -2.96
C THR A 193 0.31 -8.62 -3.52
N LEU A 194 1.59 -8.97 -3.33
CA LEU A 194 2.72 -8.23 -3.91
C LEU A 194 2.70 -8.26 -5.44
N ILE A 195 2.40 -9.42 -6.05
CA ILE A 195 2.23 -9.53 -7.50
C ILE A 195 1.05 -8.66 -7.98
N GLY A 196 -0.01 -8.54 -7.18
CA GLY A 196 -1.13 -7.64 -7.43
C GLY A 196 -0.72 -6.18 -7.62
N LEU A 197 0.39 -5.73 -7.04
CA LEU A 197 0.92 -4.38 -7.25
C LEU A 197 1.36 -4.13 -8.68
N LEU A 198 1.82 -5.16 -9.41
CA LEU A 198 2.14 -5.05 -10.83
C LEU A 198 0.89 -4.74 -11.68
N LYS A 199 -0.27 -5.27 -11.29
CA LYS A 199 -1.55 -4.95 -11.94
C LYS A 199 -1.93 -3.49 -11.69
N ILE A 200 -1.75 -2.99 -10.47
CA ILE A 200 -1.99 -1.57 -10.15
C ILE A 200 -1.03 -0.68 -10.96
N LEU A 201 0.25 -1.02 -11.02
CA LEU A 201 1.25 -0.30 -11.81
C LEU A 201 0.89 -0.26 -13.30
N THR A 202 0.39 -1.37 -13.85
CA THR A 202 -0.08 -1.43 -15.24
C THR A 202 -1.20 -0.41 -15.48
N TRP A 203 -2.22 -0.37 -14.62
CA TRP A 203 -3.28 0.63 -14.71
C TRP A 203 -2.76 2.06 -14.56
N LEU A 204 -1.80 2.30 -13.66
CA LEU A 204 -1.17 3.62 -13.53
C LEU A 204 -0.43 4.03 -14.81
N VAL A 205 0.27 3.11 -15.47
CA VAL A 205 0.96 3.35 -16.75
C VAL A 205 -0.05 3.64 -17.86
N ILE A 206 -1.17 2.91 -17.93
CA ILE A 206 -2.27 3.19 -18.86
C ILE A 206 -2.81 4.60 -18.63
N ILE A 207 -3.13 4.96 -17.39
CA ILE A 207 -3.64 6.29 -17.05
C ILE A 207 -2.59 7.36 -17.39
N ARG A 208 -1.31 7.12 -17.13
CA ARG A 208 -0.20 8.02 -17.48
C ARG A 208 -0.09 8.26 -18.98
N ALA A 209 -0.30 7.22 -19.80
CA ALA A 209 -0.37 7.34 -21.26
C ALA A 209 -1.59 8.18 -21.69
N LEU A 210 -2.78 7.93 -21.12
CA LEU A 210 -3.98 8.72 -21.40
C LEU A 210 -3.82 10.20 -21.01
N ILE A 211 -3.17 10.48 -19.88
CA ILE A 211 -2.82 11.84 -19.44
C ILE A 211 -1.96 12.55 -20.49
N SER A 212 -1.04 11.84 -21.16
CA SER A 212 -0.20 12.44 -22.21
C SER A 212 -0.99 12.85 -23.45
N TRP A 213 -2.10 12.19 -23.75
CA TRP A 213 -2.96 12.51 -24.90
C TRP A 213 -3.91 13.66 -24.61
N VAL A 214 -4.50 13.68 -23.41
CA VAL A 214 -5.51 14.69 -23.04
C VAL A 214 -4.85 15.97 -22.49
N SER A 215 -3.60 15.88 -22.00
CA SER A 215 -2.85 17.00 -21.40
C SER A 215 -3.64 17.78 -20.33
N PRO A 216 -4.14 17.10 -19.27
CA PRO A 216 -4.83 17.76 -18.17
C PRO A 216 -3.88 18.67 -17.37
N ASP A 217 -4.44 19.56 -16.55
CA ASP A 217 -3.68 20.50 -15.72
C ASP A 217 -2.52 19.82 -14.96
N PRO A 218 -1.25 20.16 -15.26
CA PRO A 218 -0.08 19.60 -14.59
C PRO A 218 -0.01 19.92 -13.09
N TYR A 219 -0.73 20.95 -12.63
CA TYR A 219 -0.82 21.33 -11.22
C TYR A 219 -1.83 20.48 -10.43
N ASN A 220 -2.59 19.61 -11.10
CA ASN A 220 -3.54 18.74 -10.44
C ASN A 220 -2.82 17.72 -9.52
N PRO A 221 -3.20 17.64 -8.22
CA PRO A 221 -2.66 16.67 -7.26
C PRO A 221 -2.55 15.24 -7.77
N ILE A 222 -3.61 14.77 -8.43
CA ILE A 222 -3.75 13.39 -8.90
C ILE A 222 -2.81 13.14 -10.08
N VAL A 223 -2.70 14.10 -10.99
CA VAL A 223 -1.78 14.03 -12.14
C VAL A 223 -0.34 13.94 -11.64
N GLN A 224 0.07 14.82 -10.72
CA GLN A 224 1.42 14.79 -10.14
C GLN A 224 1.72 13.48 -9.42
N LEU A 225 0.74 12.92 -8.70
CA LEU A 225 0.89 11.64 -8.03
C LEU A 225 1.11 10.52 -9.04
N ILE A 226 0.30 10.44 -10.10
CA ILE A 226 0.43 9.41 -11.14
C ILE A 226 1.79 9.53 -11.84
N VAL A 227 2.22 10.75 -12.16
CA VAL A 227 3.58 11.00 -12.69
C VAL A 227 4.63 10.46 -11.74
N ALA A 228 4.60 10.87 -10.46
CA ALA A 228 5.59 10.47 -9.47
C ALA A 228 5.65 8.96 -9.25
N LEU A 229 4.51 8.26 -9.31
CA LEU A 229 4.43 6.81 -9.15
C LEU A 229 4.95 6.04 -10.37
N THR A 230 4.73 6.57 -11.57
CA THR A 230 5.07 5.88 -12.83
C THR A 230 6.47 6.22 -13.34
N GLU A 231 7.00 7.40 -13.01
CA GLU A 231 8.29 7.91 -13.51
C GLU A 231 9.48 6.96 -13.24
N PRO A 232 9.65 6.37 -12.04
CA PRO A 232 10.79 5.50 -11.76
C PRO A 232 10.87 4.28 -12.68
N VAL A 233 9.71 3.79 -13.14
CA VAL A 233 9.61 2.62 -14.00
C VAL A 233 9.57 3.01 -15.47
N MET A 234 8.84 4.08 -15.84
CA MET A 234 8.77 4.54 -17.22
C MET A 234 10.04 5.23 -17.71
N GLY A 235 10.79 5.89 -16.84
CA GLY A 235 11.99 6.65 -17.20
C GLY A 235 13.06 5.80 -17.90
N PRO A 236 13.45 4.63 -17.35
CA PRO A 236 14.37 3.70 -18.01
C PRO A 236 13.88 3.24 -19.40
N PHE A 237 12.59 2.94 -19.54
CA PHE A 237 12.02 2.49 -20.82
C PHE A 237 12.05 3.60 -21.89
N ARG A 238 11.75 4.84 -21.51
CA ARG A 238 11.88 6.02 -22.39
C ARG A 238 13.32 6.29 -22.84
N ARG A 239 14.32 5.90 -22.04
CA ARG A 239 15.73 6.02 -22.43
C ARG A 239 16.17 4.91 -23.38
N LEU A 240 15.57 3.72 -23.27
CA LEU A 240 15.91 2.56 -24.10
C LEU A 240 15.18 2.57 -25.45
N ILE A 241 13.96 3.09 -25.50
CA ILE A 241 13.10 3.06 -26.67
C ILE A 241 13.06 4.48 -27.27
N PRO A 242 13.68 4.71 -28.45
CA PRO A 242 13.57 6.00 -29.10
C PRO A 242 12.10 6.26 -29.49
N PRO A 243 11.60 7.52 -29.36
CA PRO A 243 10.24 7.85 -29.76
C PRO A 243 10.05 7.61 -31.27
N ILE A 244 8.91 7.02 -31.65
CA ILE A 244 8.55 6.86 -33.06
C ILE A 244 7.69 8.06 -33.46
N GLY A 245 8.32 9.05 -34.09
CA GLY A 245 7.68 10.33 -34.42
C GLY A 245 7.33 11.12 -33.15
N MET A 246 6.07 11.52 -33.01
CA MET A 246 5.58 12.26 -31.83
C MET A 246 4.92 11.38 -30.76
N ILE A 247 4.88 10.05 -30.96
CA ILE A 247 4.18 9.12 -30.08
C ILE A 247 5.18 8.39 -29.19
N ASP A 248 4.99 8.50 -27.87
CA ASP A 248 5.74 7.70 -26.91
C ASP A 248 5.14 6.28 -26.82
N ILE A 249 5.87 5.30 -27.35
CA ILE A 249 5.49 3.88 -27.34
C ILE A 249 5.98 3.17 -26.07
N SER A 250 6.83 3.83 -25.26
CA SER A 250 7.38 3.27 -24.02
C SER A 250 6.31 2.71 -23.07
N PRO A 251 5.13 3.35 -22.89
CA PRO A 251 4.06 2.79 -22.05
C PRO A 251 3.58 1.42 -22.51
N ILE A 252 3.47 1.20 -23.83
CA ILE A 252 3.00 -0.07 -24.40
C ILE A 252 4.01 -1.18 -24.10
N VAL A 253 5.30 -0.94 -24.40
CA VAL A 253 6.36 -1.92 -24.13
C VAL A 253 6.48 -2.21 -22.65
N LEU A 254 6.40 -1.17 -21.80
CA LEU A 254 6.41 -1.35 -20.35
C LEU A 254 5.23 -2.22 -19.87
N ILE A 255 4.02 -1.97 -20.37
CA ILE A 255 2.85 -2.80 -20.06
C ILE A 255 3.12 -4.26 -20.43
N PHE A 256 3.61 -4.54 -21.63
CA PHE A 256 3.95 -5.91 -22.03
C PHE A 256 4.94 -6.59 -21.08
N VAL A 257 6.00 -5.89 -20.66
CA VAL A 257 7.00 -6.43 -19.73
C VAL A 257 6.39 -6.69 -18.34
N ILE A 258 5.59 -5.75 -17.83
CA ILE A 258 4.92 -5.92 -16.52
C ILE A 258 3.93 -7.09 -16.57
N GLU A 259 3.14 -7.20 -17.63
CA GLU A 259 2.15 -8.27 -17.81
C GLU A 259 2.82 -9.64 -17.91
N PHE A 260 3.90 -9.75 -18.69
CA PHE A 260 4.70 -10.96 -18.80
C PHE A 260 5.25 -11.38 -17.42
N LEU A 261 5.89 -10.44 -16.71
CA LEU A 261 6.44 -10.69 -15.38
C LEU A 261 5.33 -11.13 -14.41
N ARG A 262 4.17 -10.49 -14.44
CA ARG A 262 3.05 -10.83 -13.56
C ARG A 262 2.56 -12.26 -13.82
N VAL A 263 2.31 -12.63 -15.08
CA VAL A 263 1.84 -13.98 -15.42
C VAL A 263 2.90 -15.02 -15.05
N PHE A 264 4.17 -14.76 -15.35
CA PHE A 264 5.28 -15.63 -14.99
C PHE A 264 5.34 -15.88 -13.46
N LEU A 265 5.28 -14.82 -12.65
CA LEU A 265 5.32 -14.93 -11.20
C LEU A 265 4.09 -15.66 -10.64
N ILE A 266 2.88 -15.44 -11.19
CA ILE A 266 1.68 -16.17 -10.79
C ILE A 266 1.86 -17.67 -11.04
N ARG A 267 2.30 -18.05 -12.25
CA ARG A 267 2.55 -19.47 -12.60
C ARG A 267 3.61 -20.09 -11.71
N LEU A 268 4.68 -19.35 -11.40
CA LEU A 268 5.72 -19.82 -10.50
C LEU A 268 5.18 -20.11 -9.10
N LEU A 269 4.35 -19.21 -8.55
CA LEU A 269 3.73 -19.43 -7.24
C LEU A 269 2.73 -20.58 -7.24
N GLU A 270 1.96 -20.77 -8.31
CA GLU A 270 1.03 -21.89 -8.46
C GLU A 270 1.76 -23.25 -8.47
N ILE A 271 2.99 -23.31 -8.96
CA ILE A 271 3.81 -24.53 -8.95
C ILE A 271 4.41 -24.80 -7.57
N ILE A 272 4.81 -23.75 -6.85
CA ILE A 272 5.47 -23.87 -5.55
C ILE A 272 4.49 -24.23 -4.43
N PHE A 273 3.23 -23.78 -4.52
CA PHE A 273 2.20 -23.92 -3.46
C PHE A 273 0.95 -24.65 -3.91
#